data_AF-A0A970W9J9-F1
#
_entry.id   AF-A0A970W9J9-F1
#
_cell.length_a   1.000
_cell.length_b   1.000
_cell.length_c   1.000
_cell.angle_alpha   90.00
_cell.angle_beta   90.00
_cell.angle_gamma   90.00
#
_symmetry.space_group_name_H-M   'P 1'
#
loop_
_entity.id
_entity.type
_entity.pdbx_description
1 polymer ?
#
loop_
_entity_poly.entity_id
_entity_poly.type
_entity_poly.pdbx_seq_one_letter_code
_entity_poly.pdbx_strand_id
1 'polypeptide(L)'
;MKKTPCTVFLAAAVLLGIIRTVDLCLFTEVGTEGFVSVGSAWQRYAVMAVFALALLFYPNNKNDKSIKSTSLAARSELAVAGDLALISGVLAAVYSVTQLLTPTTMFGMEQLGAGLMLFAFALRFILSLGLLAFGAWLLMLYKHKEPLSPQRGTMRTLGFCGVMGFFVLTILRYAEMPASVHHMLAILPIFSALSALIFTSKLLGTICVDGTAAHRHSLCTSAIFAFFMCTCIGLPQMVWQAFHREITPMNMFISAALGIYGVAAAGIAYKNAE
;
A
#
# COMPACT_ATOMS: atom_id res chain seq x y z
N MET A 1 -26.20 11.10 -19.04
CA MET A 1 -25.50 10.77 -17.78
C MET A 1 -24.05 11.26 -17.91
N LYS A 2 -23.68 12.37 -17.27
CA LYS A 2 -22.28 12.84 -17.30
C LYS A 2 -21.47 11.91 -16.39
N LYS A 3 -20.57 11.11 -16.96
CA LYS A 3 -19.62 10.32 -16.17
C LYS A 3 -18.79 11.28 -15.31
N THR A 4 -18.81 11.12 -13.99
CA THR A 4 -18.00 11.93 -13.10
C THR A 4 -16.53 11.62 -13.34
N PRO A 5 -15.65 12.64 -13.42
CA PRO A 5 -14.26 12.48 -13.81
C PRO A 5 -13.48 11.42 -12.99
N CYS A 6 -13.80 11.21 -11.71
CA CYS A 6 -13.21 10.14 -10.91
C CYS A 6 -13.47 8.73 -11.47
N THR A 7 -14.64 8.46 -12.05
CA THR A 7 -14.94 7.16 -12.68
C THR A 7 -14.08 6.90 -13.91
N VAL A 8 -13.71 7.96 -14.63
CA VAL A 8 -12.80 7.88 -15.79
C VAL A 8 -11.38 7.54 -15.33
N PHE A 9 -10.90 8.19 -14.26
CA PHE A 9 -9.60 7.87 -13.69
C PHE A 9 -9.53 6.46 -13.12
N LEU A 10 -10.58 5.97 -12.45
CA LEU A 10 -10.67 4.58 -11.97
C LEU A 10 -10.63 3.58 -13.14
N ALA A 11 -11.40 3.83 -14.20
CA ALA A 11 -11.40 2.99 -15.39
C ALA A 11 -10.02 2.97 -16.08
N ALA A 12 -9.38 4.15 -16.18
CA ALA A 12 -8.02 4.26 -16.72
C ALA A 12 -6.99 3.51 -15.87
N ALA A 13 -7.10 3.57 -14.53
CA ALA A 13 -6.23 2.80 -13.63
C ALA A 13 -6.37 1.28 -13.87
N VAL A 14 -7.60 0.78 -14.04
CA VAL A 14 -7.84 -0.64 -14.37
C VAL A 14 -7.23 -1.01 -15.72
N LEU A 15 -7.42 -0.20 -16.75
CA LEU A 15 -6.85 -0.44 -18.08
C LEU A 15 -5.31 -0.50 -18.02
N LEU A 16 -4.68 0.44 -17.31
CA LEU A 16 -3.24 0.44 -17.11
C LEU A 16 -2.76 -0.76 -16.29
N GLY A 17 -3.56 -1.25 -15.33
CA GLY A 17 -3.27 -2.48 -14.60
C GLY A 17 -3.33 -3.73 -15.47
N ILE A 18 -4.30 -3.80 -16.40
CA ILE A 18 -4.38 -4.88 -17.39
C ILE A 18 -3.15 -4.84 -18.30
N ILE A 19 -2.79 -3.66 -18.84
CA ILE A 19 -1.59 -3.48 -19.65
C ILE A 19 -0.35 -3.93 -18.88
N ARG A 20 -0.25 -3.58 -17.58
CA ARG A 20 0.86 -4.00 -16.73
C ARG A 20 0.91 -5.52 -16.52
N THR A 21 -0.24 -6.16 -16.36
CA THR A 21 -0.32 -7.62 -16.22
C THR A 21 0.15 -8.31 -17.49
N VAL A 22 -0.27 -7.82 -18.66
CA VAL A 22 0.20 -8.31 -19.96
C VAL A 22 1.71 -8.08 -20.13
N ASP A 23 2.20 -6.91 -19.72
CA ASP A 23 3.62 -6.56 -19.76
C ASP A 23 4.49 -7.49 -18.90
N LEU A 24 4.03 -7.80 -17.69
CA LEU A 24 4.67 -8.78 -16.81
C LEU A 24 4.79 -10.15 -17.48
N CYS A 25 3.68 -10.64 -18.03
CA CYS A 25 3.61 -11.99 -18.60
C CYS A 25 4.42 -12.16 -19.89
N LEU A 26 4.50 -11.13 -20.73
CA LEU A 26 5.11 -11.24 -22.06
C LEU A 26 6.57 -10.80 -22.10
N PHE A 27 6.99 -9.93 -21.17
CA PHE A 27 8.23 -9.21 -21.36
C PHE A 27 9.08 -8.98 -20.10
N THR A 28 8.88 -9.79 -19.08
CA THR A 28 9.73 -9.81 -17.88
C THR A 28 10.48 -11.14 -17.87
N GLU A 29 11.81 -11.11 -17.76
CA GLU A 29 12.59 -12.35 -17.68
C GLU A 29 12.44 -13.03 -16.33
N VAL A 30 12.37 -14.35 -16.35
CA VAL A 30 12.32 -15.21 -15.16
C VAL A 30 13.76 -15.55 -14.76
N GLY A 31 14.14 -15.34 -13.49
CA GLY A 31 15.44 -15.76 -12.95
C GLY A 31 16.54 -14.69 -12.86
N THR A 32 16.34 -13.49 -13.43
CA THR A 32 17.28 -12.35 -13.29
C THR A 32 16.64 -11.18 -12.53
N GLU A 33 15.91 -11.46 -11.44
CA GLU A 33 15.26 -10.44 -10.60
C GLU A 33 14.28 -9.49 -11.33
N GLY A 34 13.83 -9.90 -12.52
CA GLY A 34 12.81 -9.23 -13.33
C GLY A 34 13.27 -8.03 -14.15
N PHE A 35 14.43 -8.13 -14.81
CA PHE A 35 14.79 -7.19 -15.86
C PHE A 35 13.79 -7.24 -17.03
N VAL A 36 13.71 -6.10 -17.72
CA VAL A 36 12.95 -5.96 -18.96
C VAL A 36 13.66 -6.76 -20.05
N SER A 37 12.98 -7.77 -20.60
CA SER A 37 13.54 -8.65 -21.64
C SER A 37 13.68 -7.94 -23.00
N VAL A 38 12.76 -7.01 -23.31
CA VAL A 38 12.68 -6.34 -24.61
C VAL A 38 12.21 -4.89 -24.45
N GLY A 39 12.98 -3.95 -25.02
CA GLY A 39 12.60 -2.54 -25.14
C GLY A 39 13.06 -1.65 -23.98
N SER A 40 12.81 -0.34 -24.10
CA SER A 40 13.20 0.63 -23.08
C SER A 40 12.28 0.56 -21.88
N ALA A 41 12.87 0.35 -20.69
CA ALA A 41 12.14 0.33 -19.44
C ALA A 41 11.36 1.65 -19.21
N TRP A 42 11.93 2.80 -19.57
CA TRP A 42 11.28 4.10 -19.42
C TRP A 42 9.96 4.23 -20.19
N GLN A 43 9.88 3.66 -21.39
CA GLN A 43 8.67 3.78 -22.22
C GLN A 43 7.48 3.00 -21.64
N ARG A 44 7.75 1.91 -20.93
CA ARG A 44 6.71 1.07 -20.30
C ARG A 44 5.99 1.77 -19.15
N TYR A 45 6.73 2.56 -18.38
CA TYR A 45 6.21 3.21 -17.18
C TYR A 45 5.97 4.70 -17.37
N ALA A 46 6.37 5.29 -18.50
CA ALA A 46 6.07 6.69 -18.83
C ALA A 46 4.56 6.97 -18.79
N VAL A 47 3.74 6.08 -19.36
CA VAL A 47 2.27 6.21 -19.33
C VAL A 47 1.74 6.19 -17.89
N MET A 48 2.32 5.34 -17.04
CA MET A 48 1.96 5.24 -15.61
C MET A 48 2.39 6.48 -14.82
N ALA A 49 3.57 7.03 -15.12
CA ALA A 49 4.07 8.26 -14.53
C ALA A 49 3.20 9.46 -14.94
N VAL A 50 2.82 9.54 -16.22
CA VAL A 50 1.89 10.58 -16.71
C VAL A 50 0.52 10.45 -16.05
N PHE A 51 0.01 9.23 -15.86
CA PHE A 51 -1.23 9.00 -15.12
C PHE A 51 -1.14 9.47 -13.66
N ALA A 52 -0.06 9.14 -12.97
CA ALA A 52 0.20 9.62 -11.60
C ALA A 52 0.30 11.15 -11.53
N LEU A 53 0.97 11.79 -12.49
CA LEU A 53 1.04 13.25 -12.60
C LEU A 53 -0.34 13.86 -12.89
N ALA A 54 -1.14 13.24 -13.75
CA ALA A 54 -2.49 13.70 -14.06
C ALA A 54 -3.41 13.72 -12.82
N LEU A 55 -3.23 12.77 -11.89
CA LEU A 55 -3.93 12.78 -10.61
C LEU A 55 -3.51 13.95 -9.71
N LEU A 56 -2.25 14.41 -9.78
CA LEU A 56 -1.79 15.59 -9.03
C LEU A 56 -2.41 16.89 -9.55
N PHE A 57 -2.60 17.01 -10.86
CA PHE A 57 -3.20 18.17 -11.51
C PHE A 57 -4.72 18.10 -11.66
N TYR A 58 -5.35 17.09 -11.07
CA TYR A 58 -6.80 16.92 -11.13
C TYR A 58 -7.50 18.15 -10.49
N PRO A 59 -8.35 18.88 -11.25
CA PRO A 59 -8.90 20.16 -10.80
C PRO A 59 -9.94 19.98 -9.69
N ASN A 60 -9.77 20.76 -8.62
CA ASN A 60 -10.64 20.76 -7.46
C ASN A 60 -12.01 21.40 -7.78
N ASN A 61 -13.05 20.60 -7.93
CA ASN A 61 -14.39 21.11 -8.14
C ASN A 61 -15.02 21.46 -6.77
N LYS A 62 -15.25 22.75 -6.52
CA LYS A 62 -15.65 23.31 -5.20
C LYS A 62 -17.08 22.95 -4.76
N ASN A 63 -17.82 22.17 -5.54
CA ASN A 63 -19.28 22.07 -5.44
C ASN A 63 -19.85 20.89 -4.64
N ASP A 64 -19.03 19.98 -4.08
CA ASP A 64 -19.58 18.79 -3.42
C ASP A 64 -20.00 19.01 -1.96
N LYS A 65 -21.22 18.56 -1.64
CA LYS A 65 -21.79 18.52 -0.29
C LYS A 65 -21.54 17.15 0.34
N SER A 66 -21.09 17.17 1.61
CA SER A 66 -20.98 16.05 2.56
C SER A 66 -20.18 14.81 2.13
N ILE A 67 -19.33 14.27 3.04
CA ILE A 67 -18.75 12.92 2.84
C ILE A 67 -19.90 11.93 2.98
N LYS A 68 -20.30 11.28 1.87
CA LYS A 68 -21.28 10.19 1.94
C LYS A 68 -20.65 9.02 2.69
N SER A 69 -21.40 8.43 3.63
CA SER A 69 -20.97 7.29 4.45
C SER A 69 -20.28 6.22 3.62
N THR A 70 -19.26 5.52 4.09
CA THR A 70 -18.57 4.45 3.33
C THR A 70 -19.57 3.41 2.80
N SER A 71 -19.40 2.90 1.56
CA SER A 71 -20.27 1.83 1.01
C SER A 71 -20.09 0.52 1.79
N LEU A 72 -21.11 -0.34 1.78
CA LEU A 72 -21.01 -1.66 2.44
C LEU A 72 -19.88 -2.52 1.86
N ALA A 73 -19.65 -2.44 0.53
CA ALA A 73 -18.58 -3.16 -0.16
C ALA A 73 -17.18 -2.67 0.24
N ALA A 74 -16.97 -1.35 0.32
CA ALA A 74 -15.70 -0.79 0.80
C ALA A 74 -15.44 -1.18 2.27
N ARG A 75 -16.50 -1.36 3.07
CA ARG A 75 -16.39 -1.82 4.47
C ARG A 75 -15.96 -3.29 4.57
N SER A 76 -16.51 -4.18 3.75
CA SER A 76 -16.05 -5.58 3.72
C SER A 76 -14.59 -5.69 3.26
N GLU A 77 -14.17 -4.88 2.29
CA GLU A 77 -12.79 -4.85 1.82
C GLU A 77 -11.83 -4.31 2.88
N LEU A 78 -12.23 -3.30 3.65
CA LEU A 78 -11.46 -2.82 4.82
C LEU A 78 -11.28 -3.92 5.87
N ALA A 79 -12.30 -4.75 6.10
CA ALA A 79 -12.21 -5.86 7.05
C ALA A 79 -11.22 -6.92 6.56
N VAL A 80 -11.31 -7.34 5.29
CA VAL A 80 -10.38 -8.32 4.70
C VAL A 80 -8.95 -7.79 4.66
N ALA A 81 -8.75 -6.52 4.28
CA ALA A 81 -7.44 -5.87 4.36
C ALA A 81 -6.92 -5.81 5.79
N GLY A 82 -7.80 -5.59 6.77
CA GLY A 82 -7.49 -5.64 8.20
C GLY A 82 -6.99 -7.01 8.65
N ASP A 83 -7.71 -8.08 8.29
CA ASP A 83 -7.33 -9.46 8.64
C ASP A 83 -6.01 -9.85 8.00
N LEU A 84 -5.79 -9.52 6.72
CA LEU A 84 -4.52 -9.78 6.06
C LEU A 84 -3.37 -8.97 6.67
N ALA A 85 -3.62 -7.72 7.08
CA ALA A 85 -2.63 -6.91 7.79
C ALA A 85 -2.26 -7.54 9.14
N LEU A 86 -3.23 -8.08 9.88
CA LEU A 86 -2.97 -8.81 11.13
C LEU A 86 -2.13 -10.07 10.88
N ILE A 87 -2.50 -10.89 9.90
CA ILE A 87 -1.73 -12.09 9.52
C ILE A 87 -0.31 -11.71 9.14
N SER A 88 -0.15 -10.66 8.33
CA SER A 88 1.16 -10.17 7.91
C SER A 88 2.01 -9.65 9.08
N GLY A 89 1.39 -8.99 10.06
CA GLY A 89 2.05 -8.53 11.28
C GLY A 89 2.54 -9.69 12.16
N VAL A 90 1.72 -10.75 12.31
CA VAL A 90 2.12 -11.98 13.02
C VAL A 90 3.28 -12.67 12.30
N LEU A 91 3.21 -12.85 10.98
CA LEU A 91 4.29 -13.46 10.20
C LEU A 91 5.57 -12.63 10.26
N ALA A 92 5.48 -11.30 10.23
CA ALA A 92 6.62 -10.41 10.39
C ALA A 92 7.25 -10.55 11.79
N ALA A 93 6.43 -10.72 12.84
CA ALA A 93 6.91 -10.98 14.20
C ALA A 93 7.70 -12.29 14.25
N VAL A 94 7.09 -13.37 13.75
CA VAL A 94 7.73 -14.70 13.70
C VAL A 94 9.05 -14.62 12.93
N TYR A 95 9.06 -13.98 11.77
CA TYR A 95 10.26 -13.81 10.96
C TYR A 95 11.36 -13.05 11.72
N SER A 96 11.02 -11.92 12.36
CA SER A 96 11.98 -11.15 13.15
C SER A 96 12.58 -11.98 14.30
N VAL A 97 11.76 -12.75 15.02
CA VAL A 97 12.20 -13.60 16.13
C VAL A 97 13.07 -14.74 15.63
N THR A 98 12.72 -15.36 14.51
CA THR A 98 13.54 -16.44 13.92
C THR A 98 14.93 -15.96 13.52
N GLN A 99 15.04 -14.76 12.92
CA GLN A 99 16.34 -14.17 12.58
C GLN A 99 17.21 -13.88 13.80
N LEU A 100 16.59 -13.49 14.92
CA LEU A 100 17.25 -13.22 16.19
C LEU A 100 17.77 -14.51 16.85
N LEU A 101 17.00 -15.60 16.75
CA LEU A 101 17.28 -16.89 17.41
C LEU A 101 18.24 -17.79 16.62
N THR A 102 18.43 -17.58 15.32
CA THR A 102 19.38 -18.36 14.53
C THR A 102 20.82 -18.13 15.00
N PRO A 103 21.55 -19.15 15.48
CA PRO A 103 22.87 -18.98 16.11
C PRO A 103 23.96 -18.49 15.13
N THR A 104 23.75 -18.63 13.82
CA THR A 104 24.66 -18.16 12.77
C THR A 104 24.66 -16.65 12.57
N THR A 105 23.68 -15.91 13.10
CA THR A 105 23.56 -14.46 12.88
C THR A 105 24.22 -13.65 14.00
N MET A 106 24.03 -14.01 15.27
CA MET A 106 24.38 -13.10 16.38
C MET A 106 25.68 -13.44 17.13
N PHE A 107 26.12 -14.70 17.13
CA PHE A 107 27.18 -15.16 18.04
C PHE A 107 28.57 -15.33 17.39
N GLY A 108 28.75 -14.97 16.12
CA GLY A 108 30.01 -15.15 15.38
C GLY A 108 30.47 -13.98 14.51
N MET A 109 29.81 -12.82 14.59
CA MET A 109 30.05 -11.66 13.70
C MET A 109 30.90 -10.58 14.39
N GLU A 110 31.73 -9.86 13.62
CA GLU A 110 32.39 -8.62 14.08
C GLU A 110 31.36 -7.62 14.64
N GLN A 111 31.79 -6.76 15.58
CA GLN A 111 30.91 -5.79 16.29
C GLN A 111 30.00 -4.97 15.36
N LEU A 112 30.47 -4.64 14.15
CA LEU A 112 29.69 -3.87 13.16
C LEU A 112 28.54 -4.69 12.54
N GLY A 113 28.75 -5.99 12.30
CA GLY A 113 27.74 -6.89 11.72
C GLY A 113 26.61 -7.22 12.70
N ALA A 114 26.94 -7.37 13.99
CA ALA A 114 25.95 -7.59 15.04
C ALA A 114 25.02 -6.38 15.22
N GLY A 115 25.57 -5.16 15.21
CA GLY A 115 24.79 -3.93 15.33
C GLY A 115 23.80 -3.73 14.17
N LEU A 116 24.23 -4.00 12.94
CA LEU A 116 23.38 -3.85 11.75
C LEU A 116 22.20 -4.84 11.76
N MET A 117 22.42 -6.07 12.23
CA MET A 117 21.33 -7.05 12.36
C MET A 117 20.35 -6.73 13.48
N LEU A 118 20.82 -6.18 14.60
CA LEU A 118 19.95 -5.72 15.68
C LEU A 118 19.07 -4.54 15.22
N PHE A 119 19.63 -3.64 14.40
CA PHE A 119 18.89 -2.57 13.75
C PHE A 119 17.84 -3.09 12.76
N ALA A 120 18.22 -4.05 11.90
CA ALA A 120 17.29 -4.67 10.96
C ALA A 120 16.16 -5.43 11.68
N PHE A 121 16.47 -6.12 12.76
CA PHE A 121 15.49 -6.74 13.66
C PHE A 121 14.53 -5.69 14.24
N ALA A 122 15.05 -4.60 14.80
CA ALA A 122 14.24 -3.54 15.40
C ALA A 122 13.27 -2.94 14.38
N LEU A 123 13.72 -2.67 13.14
CA LEU A 123 12.86 -2.18 12.07
C LEU A 123 11.76 -3.20 11.71
N ARG A 124 12.09 -4.48 11.56
CA ARG A 124 11.10 -5.54 11.26
C ARG A 124 10.10 -5.73 12.40
N PHE A 125 10.54 -5.58 13.64
CA PHE A 125 9.67 -5.64 14.81
C PHE A 125 8.72 -4.43 14.87
N ILE A 126 9.22 -3.22 14.61
CA ILE A 126 8.38 -2.01 14.51
C ILE A 126 7.38 -2.15 13.37
N LEU A 127 7.79 -2.69 12.21
CA LEU A 127 6.89 -2.99 11.10
C LEU A 127 5.77 -3.95 11.53
N SER A 128 6.11 -5.04 12.22
CA SER A 128 5.14 -6.00 12.75
C SER A 128 4.10 -5.32 13.64
N LEU A 129 4.54 -4.52 14.62
CA LEU A 129 3.65 -3.75 15.49
C LEU A 129 2.78 -2.76 14.70
N GLY A 130 3.36 -2.09 13.71
CA GLY A 130 2.65 -1.17 12.83
C GLY A 130 1.56 -1.84 11.99
N LEU A 131 1.84 -3.02 11.42
CA LEU A 131 0.87 -3.82 10.67
C LEU A 131 -0.26 -4.35 11.55
N LEU A 132 0.06 -4.79 12.78
CA LEU A 132 -0.94 -5.21 13.76
C LEU A 132 -1.85 -4.05 14.16
N ALA A 133 -1.26 -2.87 14.45
CA ALA A 133 -2.01 -1.67 14.80
C ALA A 133 -2.89 -1.20 13.63
N PHE A 134 -2.38 -1.24 12.40
CA PHE A 134 -3.13 -0.92 11.20
C PHE A 134 -4.30 -1.89 10.98
N GLY A 135 -4.07 -3.20 11.10
CA GLY A 135 -5.14 -4.20 10.96
C GLY A 135 -6.23 -4.02 12.00
N ALA A 136 -5.85 -3.80 13.27
CA ALA A 136 -6.79 -3.49 14.35
C ALA A 136 -7.59 -2.19 14.06
N TRP A 137 -6.91 -1.17 13.52
CA TRP A 137 -7.55 0.10 13.15
C TRP A 137 -8.59 -0.07 12.04
N LEU A 138 -8.29 -0.84 11.00
CA LEU A 138 -9.23 -1.15 9.92
C LEU A 138 -10.47 -1.92 10.42
N LEU A 139 -10.28 -2.88 11.32
CA LEU A 139 -11.39 -3.61 11.94
C LEU A 139 -12.26 -2.73 12.85
N MET A 140 -11.65 -1.76 13.54
CA MET A 140 -12.41 -0.75 14.29
C MET A 140 -13.23 0.14 13.36
N LEU A 141 -12.64 0.59 12.24
CA LEU A 141 -13.33 1.34 11.19
C LEU A 141 -14.51 0.54 10.59
N TYR A 142 -14.35 -0.77 10.43
CA TYR A 142 -15.43 -1.65 9.99
C TYR A 142 -16.59 -1.74 11.00
N LYS A 143 -16.28 -1.90 12.30
CA LYS A 143 -17.27 -2.08 13.36
C LYS A 143 -18.07 -0.81 13.68
N HIS A 144 -17.45 0.36 13.62
CA HIS A 144 -18.10 1.63 13.95
C HIS A 144 -18.81 2.23 12.72
N LYS A 145 -20.16 2.19 12.72
CA LYS A 145 -21.03 2.53 11.57
C LYS A 145 -21.22 4.03 11.30
N GLU A 146 -20.98 4.90 12.28
CA GLU A 146 -21.29 6.35 12.29
C GLU A 146 -20.03 7.24 12.28
N PRO A 147 -20.13 8.52 11.89
CA PRO A 147 -18.97 9.40 11.75
C PRO A 147 -18.26 9.46 13.09
N LEU A 148 -16.95 9.29 13.04
CA LEU A 148 -16.10 9.24 14.21
C LEU A 148 -16.43 10.40 15.14
N SER A 149 -17.14 10.08 16.23
CA SER A 149 -17.30 11.02 17.31
C SER A 149 -15.91 11.28 17.91
N PRO A 150 -15.67 12.44 18.55
CA PRO A 150 -14.39 12.79 19.17
C PRO A 150 -13.93 11.85 20.30
N GLN A 151 -14.57 10.69 20.49
CA GLN A 151 -14.23 9.70 21.47
C GLN A 151 -13.61 8.46 20.84
N ARG A 152 -12.27 8.43 20.82
CA ARG A 152 -11.43 7.35 21.38
C ARG A 152 -10.00 7.63 20.98
N GLY A 153 -9.19 8.09 21.95
CA GLY A 153 -7.73 8.24 21.77
C GLY A 153 -7.10 6.99 21.14
N THR A 154 -7.62 5.80 21.45
CA THR A 154 -7.21 4.51 20.89
C THR A 154 -7.30 4.43 19.36
N MET A 155 -8.35 4.97 18.74
CA MET A 155 -8.51 4.89 17.27
C MET A 155 -7.50 5.80 16.56
N ARG A 156 -7.22 6.96 17.16
CA ARG A 156 -6.21 7.90 16.68
C ARG A 156 -4.81 7.35 16.86
N THR A 157 -4.49 6.78 18.02
CA THR A 157 -3.17 6.19 18.28
C THR A 157 -2.90 4.99 17.38
N LEU A 158 -3.88 4.09 17.20
CA LEU A 158 -3.73 2.96 16.27
C LEU A 158 -3.53 3.42 14.82
N GLY A 159 -4.25 4.47 14.39
CA GLY A 159 -4.03 5.07 13.08
C GLY A 159 -2.61 5.62 12.91
N PHE A 160 -2.08 6.34 13.90
CA PHE A 160 -0.69 6.83 13.87
C PHE A 160 0.33 5.68 13.84
N CYS A 161 0.12 4.64 14.64
CA CYS A 161 0.96 3.44 14.61
C CYS A 161 0.92 2.75 13.24
N GLY A 162 -0.24 2.70 12.59
CA GLY A 162 -0.37 2.17 11.23
C GLY A 162 0.38 2.99 10.19
N VAL A 163 0.29 4.32 10.26
CA VAL A 163 1.08 5.23 9.40
C VAL A 163 2.59 5.00 9.60
N MET A 164 3.04 4.91 10.85
CA MET A 164 4.45 4.58 11.14
C MET A 164 4.85 3.20 10.60
N GLY A 165 3.96 2.21 10.68
CA GLY A 165 4.15 0.90 10.07
C GLY A 165 4.46 0.97 8.58
N PHE A 166 3.68 1.74 7.81
CA PHE A 166 3.93 1.92 6.37
C PHE A 166 5.21 2.71 6.06
N PHE A 167 5.58 3.66 6.92
CA PHE A 167 6.85 4.36 6.78
C PHE A 167 8.04 3.39 6.93
N VAL A 168 8.01 2.56 7.98
CA VAL A 168 9.03 1.53 8.21
C VAL A 168 9.02 0.47 7.10
N LEU A 169 7.84 0.08 6.60
CA LEU A 169 7.73 -0.81 5.43
C LEU A 169 8.48 -0.25 4.22
N THR A 170 8.33 1.05 3.96
CA THR A 170 8.99 1.73 2.84
C THR A 170 10.51 1.66 2.99
N ILE A 171 11.03 1.96 4.19
CA ILE A 171 12.46 1.88 4.50
C ILE A 171 12.98 0.45 4.32
N LEU A 172 12.27 -0.55 4.86
CA LEU A 172 12.67 -1.94 4.76
C LEU A 172 12.70 -2.42 3.30
N ARG A 173 11.69 -2.06 2.49
CA ARG A 173 11.67 -2.40 1.05
C ARG A 173 12.84 -1.78 0.30
N TYR A 174 13.18 -0.53 0.61
CA TYR A 174 14.34 0.14 0.01
C TYR A 174 15.67 -0.49 0.46
N ALA A 175 15.78 -0.89 1.73
CA ALA A 175 16.99 -1.51 2.28
C ALA A 175 17.21 -2.94 1.77
N GLU A 176 16.13 -3.72 1.60
CA GLU A 176 16.20 -5.10 1.12
C GLU A 176 16.46 -5.20 -0.39
N MET A 177 15.98 -4.23 -1.17
CA MET A 177 16.17 -4.17 -2.61
C MET A 177 16.53 -2.73 -3.00
N PRO A 178 17.82 -2.36 -3.03
CA PRO A 178 18.23 -1.01 -3.38
C PRO A 178 17.74 -0.68 -4.79
N ALA A 179 16.91 0.36 -4.88
CA ALA A 179 16.31 0.79 -6.13
C ALA A 179 17.40 1.17 -7.15
N SER A 180 17.46 0.46 -8.27
CA SER A 180 18.22 0.88 -9.44
C SER A 180 17.27 1.12 -10.62
N VAL A 181 17.66 1.98 -11.55
CA VAL A 181 16.84 2.34 -12.72
C VAL A 181 16.44 1.11 -13.55
N HIS A 182 17.21 0.02 -13.44
CA HIS A 182 16.96 -1.24 -14.15
C HIS A 182 16.22 -2.30 -13.32
N HIS A 183 16.22 -2.22 -11.98
CA HIS A 183 15.47 -3.12 -11.08
C HIS A 183 14.08 -2.56 -10.75
N MET A 184 13.20 -2.54 -11.74
CA MET A 184 11.86 -1.99 -11.54
C MET A 184 10.97 -2.86 -10.63
N LEU A 185 11.22 -4.17 -10.54
CA LEU A 185 10.57 -5.03 -9.56
C LEU A 185 10.88 -4.63 -8.10
N ALA A 186 12.00 -3.95 -7.84
CA ALA A 186 12.35 -3.43 -6.52
C ALA A 186 11.66 -2.09 -6.20
N ILE A 187 11.46 -1.25 -7.22
CA ILE A 187 10.92 0.12 -7.08
C ILE A 187 9.40 0.13 -6.83
N LEU A 188 8.65 -0.72 -7.55
CA LEU A 188 7.19 -0.71 -7.48
C LEU A 188 6.62 -1.07 -6.09
N PRO A 189 7.17 -2.04 -5.33
CA PRO A 189 6.77 -2.29 -3.95
C PRO A 189 6.94 -1.07 -3.04
N ILE A 190 8.00 -0.27 -3.23
CA ILE A 190 8.24 0.96 -2.47
C ILE A 190 7.14 1.98 -2.77
N PHE A 191 6.80 2.18 -4.04
CA PHE A 191 5.71 3.08 -4.42
C PHE A 191 4.33 2.61 -3.92
N SER A 192 4.08 1.31 -3.88
CA SER A 192 2.84 0.76 -3.31
C SER A 192 2.72 1.04 -1.80
N ALA A 193 3.82 0.89 -1.05
CA ALA A 193 3.87 1.21 0.36
C ALA A 193 3.70 2.72 0.61
N LEU A 194 4.34 3.56 -0.20
CA LEU A 194 4.20 5.02 -0.17
C LEU A 194 2.77 5.47 -0.50
N SER A 195 2.14 4.90 -1.52
CA SER A 195 0.76 5.25 -1.85
C SER A 195 -0.21 4.88 -0.75
N ALA A 196 -0.03 3.71 -0.12
CA ALA A 196 -0.80 3.29 1.04
C ALA A 196 -0.55 4.18 2.26
N LEU A 197 0.70 4.60 2.49
CA LEU A 197 1.07 5.57 3.53
C LEU A 197 0.36 6.90 3.35
N ILE A 198 0.39 7.47 2.14
CA ILE A 198 -0.24 8.76 1.82
C ILE A 198 -1.75 8.66 2.03
N PHE A 199 -2.39 7.63 1.48
CA PHE A 199 -3.84 7.44 1.62
C PHE A 199 -4.24 7.24 3.08
N THR A 200 -3.54 6.39 3.83
CA THR A 200 -3.79 6.16 5.26
C THR A 200 -3.60 7.43 6.08
N SER A 201 -2.60 8.24 5.76
CA SER A 201 -2.37 9.53 6.42
C SER A 201 -3.51 10.52 6.14
N LYS A 202 -4.02 10.56 4.92
CA LYS A 202 -5.17 11.41 4.56
C LYS A 202 -6.46 10.92 5.20
N LEU A 203 -6.68 9.61 5.25
CA LEU A 203 -7.80 8.98 5.93
C LEU A 203 -7.75 9.28 7.44
N LEU A 204 -6.60 9.14 8.09
CA LEU A 204 -6.41 9.55 9.49
C LEU A 204 -6.63 11.05 9.68
N GLY A 205 -6.24 11.87 8.71
CA GLY A 205 -6.52 13.31 8.70
C GLY A 205 -8.02 13.62 8.72
N THR A 206 -8.84 12.85 7.98
CA THR A 206 -10.31 13.03 8.00
C THR A 206 -10.95 12.66 9.34
N ILE A 207 -10.26 11.81 10.10
CA ILE A 207 -10.67 11.31 11.41
C ILE A 207 -10.28 12.30 12.51
N CYS A 208 -9.11 12.95 12.36
CA CYS A 208 -8.58 13.87 13.37
C CYS A 208 -9.05 15.32 13.19
N VAL A 209 -9.44 15.71 11.98
CA VAL A 209 -9.78 17.09 11.62
C VAL A 209 -11.08 17.09 10.82
N ASP A 210 -12.04 17.92 11.21
CA ASP A 210 -13.28 18.11 10.46
C ASP A 210 -12.98 18.57 9.02
N GLY A 211 -13.39 17.75 8.05
CA GLY A 211 -12.91 17.83 6.68
C GLY A 211 -13.43 19.05 5.91
N THR A 212 -12.52 19.91 5.46
CA THR A 212 -12.81 20.93 4.43
C THR A 212 -12.97 20.29 3.06
N ALA A 213 -13.62 20.98 2.11
CA ALA A 213 -13.80 20.48 0.74
C ALA A 213 -12.47 20.12 0.05
N ALA A 214 -11.40 20.87 0.31
CA ALA A 214 -10.06 20.59 -0.21
C ALA A 214 -9.47 19.28 0.34
N HIS A 215 -9.75 18.95 1.61
CA HIS A 215 -9.28 17.71 2.22
C HIS A 215 -9.95 16.47 1.60
N ARG A 216 -11.23 16.57 1.24
CA ARG A 216 -11.97 15.49 0.55
C ARG A 216 -11.41 15.23 -0.85
N HIS A 217 -11.10 16.28 -1.60
CA HIS A 217 -10.46 16.15 -2.91
C HIS A 217 -9.09 15.46 -2.80
N SER A 218 -8.29 15.85 -1.81
CA SER A 218 -7.01 15.20 -1.52
C SER A 218 -7.16 13.74 -1.10
N LEU A 219 -8.24 13.38 -0.40
CA LEU A 219 -8.56 12.00 -0.06
C LEU A 219 -8.92 11.19 -1.31
N CYS A 220 -9.79 11.71 -2.18
CA CYS A 220 -10.21 11.00 -3.40
C CYS A 220 -9.02 10.75 -4.35
N THR A 221 -8.19 11.77 -4.59
CA THR A 221 -6.97 11.64 -5.42
C THR A 221 -5.97 10.64 -4.84
N SER A 222 -5.72 10.69 -3.52
CA SER A 222 -4.85 9.71 -2.86
C SER A 222 -5.44 8.30 -2.85
N ALA A 223 -6.76 8.16 -2.78
CA ALA A 223 -7.43 6.86 -2.86
C ALA A 223 -7.33 6.23 -4.26
N ILE A 224 -7.53 7.01 -5.33
CA ILE A 224 -7.32 6.56 -6.71
C ILE A 224 -5.84 6.19 -6.93
N PHE A 225 -4.92 6.99 -6.39
CA PHE A 225 -3.49 6.71 -6.48
C PHE A 225 -3.10 5.43 -5.73
N ALA A 226 -3.65 5.20 -4.53
CA ALA A 226 -3.46 3.96 -3.78
C ALA A 226 -4.05 2.75 -4.50
N PHE A 227 -5.23 2.86 -5.09
CA PHE A 227 -5.81 1.80 -5.93
C PHE A 227 -4.89 1.47 -7.12
N PHE A 228 -4.41 2.49 -7.83
CA PHE A 228 -3.53 2.31 -8.97
C PHE A 228 -2.22 1.61 -8.58
N MET A 229 -1.52 2.09 -7.56
CA MET A 229 -0.22 1.55 -7.16
C MET A 229 -0.33 0.21 -6.44
N CYS A 230 -1.28 0.05 -5.51
CA CYS A 230 -1.40 -1.17 -4.72
C CYS A 230 -2.14 -2.29 -5.47
N THR A 231 -3.28 -1.98 -6.11
CA THR A 231 -4.11 -3.00 -6.77
C THR A 231 -3.74 -3.18 -8.23
N CYS A 232 -3.66 -2.10 -9.02
CA CYS A 232 -3.44 -2.24 -10.46
C CYS A 232 -1.99 -2.60 -10.82
N ILE A 233 -1.02 -2.24 -9.98
CA ILE A 233 0.40 -2.51 -10.22
C ILE A 233 0.95 -3.55 -9.24
N GLY A 234 0.81 -3.32 -7.94
CA GLY A 234 1.40 -4.17 -6.90
C GLY A 234 0.83 -5.59 -6.88
N LEU A 235 -0.48 -5.75 -7.06
CA LEU A 235 -1.13 -7.06 -7.01
C LEU A 235 -0.74 -7.98 -8.18
N PRO A 236 -0.77 -7.56 -9.46
CA PRO A 236 -0.25 -8.37 -10.57
C PRO A 236 1.21 -8.76 -10.38
N GLN A 237 2.04 -7.86 -9.85
CA GLN A 237 3.43 -8.17 -9.57
C GLN A 237 3.58 -9.24 -8.48
N MET A 238 2.82 -9.14 -7.40
CA MET A 238 2.81 -10.17 -6.35
C MET A 238 2.40 -11.53 -6.91
N VAL A 239 1.36 -11.58 -7.74
CA VAL A 239 0.88 -12.82 -8.38
C VAL A 239 1.96 -13.40 -9.28
N TRP A 240 2.61 -12.58 -10.09
CA TRP A 240 3.73 -13.00 -10.94
C TRP A 240 4.88 -13.59 -10.12
N GLN A 241 5.32 -12.91 -9.07
CA GLN A 241 6.40 -13.39 -8.19
C GLN A 241 6.01 -14.66 -7.43
N ALA A 242 4.73 -14.81 -7.07
CA ALA A 242 4.21 -16.01 -6.43
C ALA A 242 4.24 -17.22 -7.36
N PHE A 243 3.84 -17.05 -8.63
CA PHE A 243 3.91 -18.12 -9.63
C PHE A 243 5.35 -18.62 -9.87
N HIS A 244 6.32 -17.71 -9.82
CA HIS A 244 7.74 -18.04 -10.04
C HIS A 244 8.48 -18.42 -8.74
N ARG A 245 7.79 -18.49 -7.59
CA ARG A 245 8.36 -18.80 -6.26
C ARG A 245 9.48 -17.85 -5.82
N GLU A 246 9.45 -16.61 -6.31
CA GLU A 246 10.44 -15.57 -6.00
C GLU A 246 10.02 -14.69 -4.80
N ILE A 247 8.90 -15.02 -4.13
CA ILE A 247 8.35 -14.23 -3.02
C ILE A 247 8.32 -15.00 -1.70
N THR A 248 8.73 -14.34 -0.62
CA THR A 248 8.58 -14.88 0.73
C THR A 248 7.12 -14.84 1.18
N PRO A 249 6.66 -15.78 2.03
CA PRO A 249 5.27 -15.82 2.48
C PRO A 249 4.86 -14.51 3.17
N MET A 250 5.73 -13.93 4.00
CA MET A 250 5.50 -12.62 4.64
C MET A 250 5.21 -11.53 3.60
N ASN A 251 6.05 -11.40 2.58
CA ASN A 251 5.91 -10.36 1.56
C ASN A 251 4.66 -10.58 0.69
N MET A 252 4.26 -11.84 0.48
CA MET A 252 3.03 -12.19 -0.21
C MET A 252 1.79 -11.66 0.53
N PHE A 253 1.70 -11.89 1.85
CA PHE A 253 0.56 -11.40 2.65
C PHE A 253 0.53 -9.87 2.76
N ILE A 254 1.69 -9.21 2.91
CA ILE A 254 1.76 -7.74 2.93
C ILE A 254 1.26 -7.17 1.60
N SER A 255 1.75 -7.69 0.48
CA SER A 255 1.34 -7.22 -0.85
C SER A 255 -0.13 -7.52 -1.16
N ALA A 256 -0.65 -8.67 -0.70
CA ALA A 256 -2.08 -8.97 -0.80
C ALA A 256 -2.93 -8.01 0.05
N ALA A 257 -2.52 -7.71 1.30
CA ALA A 257 -3.19 -6.74 2.16
C ALA A 257 -3.25 -5.36 1.51
N LEU A 258 -2.12 -4.89 0.96
CA LEU A 258 -2.03 -3.64 0.21
C LEU A 258 -2.95 -3.64 -1.02
N GLY A 259 -2.96 -4.73 -1.78
CA GLY A 259 -3.80 -4.87 -2.97
C GLY A 259 -5.29 -4.76 -2.66
N ILE A 260 -5.77 -5.44 -1.60
CA ILE A 260 -7.18 -5.35 -1.15
C ILE A 260 -7.48 -3.97 -0.55
N TYR A 261 -6.54 -3.39 0.19
CA TYR A 261 -6.68 -2.04 0.70
C TYR A 261 -6.81 -0.99 -0.42
N GLY A 262 -6.14 -1.20 -1.55
CA GLY A 262 -6.34 -0.39 -2.75
C GLY A 262 -7.75 -0.51 -3.34
N VAL A 263 -8.37 -1.71 -3.33
CA VAL A 263 -9.77 -1.89 -3.75
C VAL A 263 -10.71 -1.11 -2.82
N ALA A 264 -10.50 -1.23 -1.50
CA ALA A 264 -11.25 -0.44 -0.52
C ALA A 264 -11.13 1.06 -0.77
N ALA A 265 -9.93 1.53 -1.13
CA ALA A 265 -9.68 2.92 -1.50
C ALA A 265 -10.48 3.32 -2.76
N ALA A 266 -10.56 2.46 -3.79
CA ALA A 266 -11.39 2.71 -4.96
C ALA A 266 -12.88 2.80 -4.61
N GLY A 267 -13.39 1.95 -3.72
CA GLY A 267 -14.77 2.02 -3.22
C GLY A 267 -15.07 3.33 -2.48
N ILE A 268 -14.10 3.84 -1.72
CA ILE A 268 -14.17 5.15 -1.06
C ILE A 268 -14.14 6.28 -2.09
N ALA A 269 -13.26 6.22 -3.09
CA ALA A 269 -13.17 7.23 -4.15
C ALA A 269 -14.46 7.29 -4.99
N TYR A 270 -15.00 6.14 -5.39
CA TYR A 270 -16.21 6.04 -6.20
C TYR A 270 -17.42 6.68 -5.50
N LYS A 271 -17.63 6.38 -4.21
CA LYS A 271 -18.77 6.92 -3.46
C LYS A 271 -18.67 8.42 -3.16
N ASN A 272 -17.45 8.95 -3.06
CA ASN A 272 -17.21 10.38 -2.91
C ASN A 272 -17.27 11.14 -4.25
N ALA A 273 -17.48 10.45 -5.37
CA ALA A 273 -17.64 11.03 -6.71
C ALA A 273 -19.09 11.04 -7.21
N GLU A 274 -20.04 10.48 -6.44
CA GLU A 274 -21.50 10.55 -6.67
C GLU A 274 -22.12 11.68 -5.84
#